data_AF-A0A6P6XJ96-F1
#
_entry.id   AF-A0A6P6XJ96-F1
#
_cell.length_a   1.000
_cell.length_b   1.000
_cell.length_c   1.000
_cell.angle_alpha   90.00
_cell.angle_beta   90.00
_cell.angle_gamma   90.00
#
_symmetry.space_group_name_H-M   'P 1'
#
loop_
_entity.id
_entity.type
_entity.pdbx_description
1 polymer ?
#
loop_
_entity_poly.entity_id
_entity_poly.type
_entity_poly.pdbx_seq_one_letter_code
_entity_poly.pdbx_strand_id
1 'polypeptide(L)'
;MIKKSCETVQIIDATAECPSTNFVFDNSKCVKQEYTPITKSCPKGFTSTPSGCIKKTICNAKDVNCPNNSILSGKFCLLEEHSEPIINCLPGYTYTNRECVRREKVPPKLYCGRDYKLQGNECVTSSRVSGELFCESGTLQNKMCSVVTEVDAIINCPKNSFLNGTVCTTIHNVDPVIECPPNFMLKNGECVQKRQEQPKLQCSNGIITQNGQCISTTEILPNVSCEEGYTLNDNVCIKHIEREVQRHCPKNHHYDNDSDLCVSNSKVAKQVPKCTDEIEMIDPDFKCPKDYKTHILAIAFLETFKDT
;
A
#
# COMPACT_ATOMS: atom_id res chain seq x y z
N MET A 1 67.25 -50.65 9.93
CA MET A 1 66.54 -50.27 11.17
C MET A 1 67.54 -49.66 12.14
N ILE A 2 67.27 -48.45 12.62
CA ILE A 2 68.10 -47.77 13.63
C ILE A 2 67.72 -48.34 15.01
N LYS A 3 68.65 -49.01 15.70
CA LYS A 3 68.41 -49.47 17.09
C LYS A 3 68.79 -48.33 18.04
N LYS A 4 67.80 -47.83 18.78
CA LYS A 4 68.01 -46.88 19.88
C LYS A 4 68.24 -47.66 21.17
N SER A 5 69.18 -47.23 21.99
CA SER A 5 69.47 -47.81 23.30
C SER A 5 69.75 -46.70 24.31
N CYS A 6 69.52 -46.98 25.59
CA CYS A 6 69.90 -46.08 26.67
C CYS A 6 71.32 -46.41 27.11
N GLU A 7 72.14 -45.39 27.30
CA GLU A 7 73.51 -45.50 27.76
C GLU A 7 73.72 -44.60 28.98
N THR A 8 74.47 -45.09 29.95
CA THR A 8 75.04 -44.27 31.02
C THR A 8 76.54 -44.46 31.06
N VAL A 9 77.24 -43.41 31.48
CA VAL A 9 78.69 -43.32 31.49
C VAL A 9 79.13 -43.09 32.93
N GLN A 10 79.81 -44.07 33.51
CA GLN A 10 80.41 -43.92 34.83
C GLN A 10 81.88 -43.53 34.67
N ILE A 11 82.25 -42.39 35.26
CA ILE A 11 83.59 -41.79 35.15
C ILE A 11 84.28 -41.88 36.51
N ILE A 12 85.49 -42.43 36.52
CA ILE A 12 86.37 -42.43 37.69
C ILE A 12 87.75 -41.86 37.33
N ASP A 13 88.42 -41.28 38.31
CA ASP A 13 89.76 -40.69 38.13
C ASP A 13 90.83 -41.78 38.00
N ALA A 14 91.73 -41.60 37.04
CA ALA A 14 92.71 -42.62 36.66
C ALA A 14 93.93 -42.63 37.61
N THR A 15 94.24 -43.80 38.14
CA THR A 15 95.60 -44.18 38.58
C THR A 15 96.28 -44.96 37.44
N ALA A 16 97.59 -45.25 37.53
CA ALA A 16 98.47 -45.54 36.39
C ALA A 16 98.03 -46.64 35.38
N GLU A 17 97.01 -47.45 35.67
CA GLU A 17 96.26 -48.29 34.72
C GLU A 17 94.80 -48.36 35.20
N CYS A 18 93.81 -48.47 34.29
CA CYS A 18 92.41 -48.54 34.70
C CYS A 18 92.16 -49.76 35.61
N PRO A 19 91.48 -49.62 36.77
CA PRO A 19 91.46 -50.64 37.83
C PRO A 19 90.75 -51.97 37.47
N SER A 20 90.07 -52.06 36.32
CA SER A 20 89.34 -53.26 35.91
C SER A 20 89.22 -53.37 34.40
N THR A 21 89.23 -54.60 33.88
CA THR A 21 89.13 -54.93 32.44
C THR A 21 87.83 -54.47 31.77
N ASN A 22 86.84 -54.06 32.57
CA ASN A 22 85.54 -53.58 32.09
C ASN A 22 85.49 -52.05 31.88
N PHE A 23 86.58 -51.33 32.12
CA PHE A 23 86.69 -49.89 31.90
C PHE A 23 87.69 -49.60 30.77
N VAL A 24 87.29 -48.75 29.82
CA VAL A 24 88.11 -48.35 28.67
C VAL A 24 88.67 -46.95 28.94
N PHE A 25 89.95 -46.74 28.60
CA PHE A 25 90.59 -45.45 28.75
C PHE A 25 90.20 -44.53 27.59
N ASP A 26 89.49 -43.46 27.88
CA ASP A 26 89.05 -42.47 26.89
C ASP A 26 89.28 -41.06 27.43
N ASN A 27 89.98 -40.22 26.66
CA ASN A 27 90.27 -38.81 26.97
C ASN A 27 90.68 -38.53 28.44
N SER A 28 91.72 -39.23 28.90
CA SER A 28 92.31 -39.10 30.24
C SER A 28 91.44 -39.57 31.42
N LYS A 29 90.37 -40.32 31.17
CA LYS A 29 89.50 -40.89 32.21
C LYS A 29 89.12 -42.34 31.90
N CYS A 30 88.89 -43.15 32.93
CA CYS A 30 88.40 -44.52 32.76
C CYS A 30 86.87 -44.52 32.70
N VAL A 31 86.30 -45.07 31.63
CA VAL A 31 84.88 -45.03 31.34
C VAL A 31 84.30 -46.44 31.21
N LYS A 32 83.15 -46.69 31.84
CA LYS A 32 82.32 -47.88 31.60
C LYS A 32 80.96 -47.47 31.05
N GLN A 33 80.57 -48.11 29.94
CA GLN A 33 79.30 -47.89 29.28
C GLN A 33 78.36 -49.06 29.59
N GLU A 34 77.16 -48.75 30.06
CA GLU A 34 76.12 -49.75 30.28
C GLU A 34 74.90 -49.47 29.41
N TYR A 35 74.44 -50.50 28.71
CA TYR A 35 73.34 -50.41 27.77
C TYR A 35 72.09 -51.08 28.33
N THR A 36 70.98 -50.34 28.38
CA THR A 36 69.67 -50.89 28.73
C THR A 36 68.66 -50.68 27.60
N PRO A 37 67.71 -51.61 27.43
CA PRO A 37 66.66 -51.47 26.44
C PRO A 37 65.74 -50.29 26.80
N ILE A 38 65.48 -49.42 25.83
CA ILE A 38 64.52 -48.32 25.95
C ILE A 38 63.11 -48.86 26.26
N THR A 39 62.35 -48.16 27.09
CA THR A 39 60.92 -48.47 27.27
C THR A 39 60.10 -47.66 26.27
N LYS A 40 59.21 -48.35 25.55
CA LYS A 40 58.24 -47.73 24.63
C LYS A 40 56.97 -47.40 25.41
N SER A 41 56.52 -46.15 25.35
CA SER A 41 55.25 -45.75 25.95
C SER A 41 54.44 -44.90 24.96
N CYS A 42 53.14 -45.13 24.93
CA CYS A 42 52.23 -44.36 24.09
C CYS A 42 51.54 -43.25 24.92
N PRO A 43 51.33 -42.05 24.34
CA PRO A 43 50.54 -41.00 24.96
C PRO A 43 49.12 -41.47 25.31
N LYS A 44 48.48 -40.82 26.28
CA LYS A 44 47.11 -41.16 26.71
C LYS A 44 46.15 -41.11 25.51
N GLY A 45 45.42 -42.20 25.28
CA GLY A 45 44.48 -42.34 24.17
C GLY A 45 45.03 -43.03 22.92
N PHE A 46 46.32 -43.38 22.89
CA PHE A 46 46.93 -44.20 21.85
C PHE A 46 47.18 -45.62 22.34
N THR A 47 47.03 -46.59 21.44
CA THR A 47 47.27 -48.02 21.66
C THR A 47 48.58 -48.45 21.03
N SER A 48 49.31 -49.34 21.72
CA SER A 48 50.65 -49.79 21.28
C SER A 48 50.54 -50.89 20.23
N THR A 49 51.21 -50.71 19.09
CA THR A 49 51.31 -51.71 18.01
C THR A 49 52.77 -51.95 17.63
N PRO A 50 53.11 -53.04 16.91
CA PRO A 50 54.48 -53.32 16.50
C PRO A 50 55.14 -52.19 15.68
N SER A 51 54.33 -51.42 14.94
CA SER A 51 54.77 -50.32 14.06
C SER A 51 54.74 -48.93 14.68
N GLY A 52 54.14 -48.75 15.87
CA GLY A 52 54.02 -47.44 16.52
C GLY A 52 52.81 -47.32 17.45
N CYS A 53 52.46 -46.10 17.84
CA CYS A 53 51.28 -45.82 18.65
C CYS A 53 50.13 -45.37 17.74
N ILE A 54 48.99 -46.07 17.79
CA ILE A 54 47.82 -45.74 16.97
C ILE A 54 46.62 -45.31 17.82
N LYS A 55 45.88 -44.31 17.36
CA LYS A 55 44.55 -43.96 17.88
C LYS A 55 43.53 -44.16 16.78
N LYS A 56 42.56 -45.04 17.03
CA LYS A 56 41.47 -45.33 16.09
C LYS A 56 40.26 -44.51 16.46
N THR A 57 39.87 -43.58 15.61
CA THR A 57 38.59 -42.86 15.75
C THR A 57 37.59 -43.57 14.87
N ILE A 58 36.62 -44.27 15.47
CA ILE A 58 35.58 -45.02 14.73
C ILE A 58 34.33 -44.16 14.64
N CYS A 59 33.84 -43.97 13.44
CA CYS A 59 32.57 -43.31 13.18
C CYS A 59 31.40 -44.28 13.30
N ASN A 60 30.50 -44.05 14.26
CA ASN A 60 29.27 -44.82 14.33
C ASN A 60 28.28 -44.31 13.28
N ALA A 61 28.00 -45.11 12.26
CA ALA A 61 27.01 -44.84 11.20
C ALA A 61 25.55 -44.71 11.70
N LYS A 62 25.31 -44.65 13.02
CA LYS A 62 24.01 -44.42 13.66
C LYS A 62 23.71 -42.94 13.89
N ASP A 63 24.70 -42.05 13.79
CA ASP A 63 24.53 -40.61 13.95
C ASP A 63 23.98 -40.00 12.65
N VAL A 64 22.76 -40.40 12.30
CA VAL A 64 21.99 -39.86 11.19
C VAL A 64 21.56 -38.45 11.57
N ASN A 65 22.13 -37.43 10.92
CA ASN A 65 21.67 -36.06 11.08
C ASN A 65 20.77 -35.66 9.91
N CYS A 66 19.66 -35.01 10.22
CA CYS A 66 18.73 -34.52 9.21
C CYS A 66 19.14 -33.10 8.78
N PRO A 67 19.30 -32.85 7.46
CA PRO A 67 19.73 -31.55 6.95
C PRO A 67 18.67 -30.46 7.19
N ASN A 68 19.09 -29.19 7.22
CA ASN A 68 18.18 -28.03 7.13
C ASN A 68 17.02 -28.05 8.14
N ASN A 69 17.28 -28.45 9.39
CA ASN A 69 16.28 -28.56 10.46
C ASN A 69 15.10 -29.51 10.14
N SER A 70 15.24 -30.42 9.18
CA SER A 70 14.23 -31.42 8.86
C SER A 70 14.06 -32.44 9.99
N ILE A 71 12.83 -32.95 10.15
CA ILE A 71 12.47 -33.85 11.26
C ILE A 71 12.65 -35.30 10.81
N LEU A 72 13.30 -36.12 11.64
CA LEU A 72 13.46 -37.55 11.37
C LEU A 72 12.11 -38.27 11.52
N SER A 73 11.57 -38.78 10.41
CA SER A 73 10.36 -39.60 10.41
C SER A 73 10.69 -40.99 9.84
N GLY A 74 10.94 -41.93 10.75
CA GLY A 74 11.35 -43.30 10.44
C GLY A 74 12.68 -43.38 9.71
N LYS A 75 12.66 -43.78 8.42
CA LYS A 75 13.87 -43.95 7.60
C LYS A 75 14.25 -42.71 6.77
N PHE A 76 13.44 -41.65 6.78
CA PHE A 76 13.67 -40.44 5.97
C PHE A 76 13.64 -39.19 6.85
N CYS A 77 14.23 -38.11 6.35
CA CYS A 77 14.05 -36.78 6.93
C CYS A 77 12.91 -36.09 6.19
N LEU A 78 11.96 -35.49 6.90
CA LEU A 78 10.86 -34.71 6.33
C LEU A 78 11.16 -33.23 6.51
N LEU A 79 11.22 -32.50 5.41
CA LEU A 79 11.26 -31.06 5.40
C LEU A 79 9.86 -30.54 5.15
N GLU A 80 9.36 -29.71 6.07
CA GLU A 80 8.10 -29.02 5.90
C GLU A 80 8.33 -27.76 5.06
N GLU A 81 7.58 -27.64 3.97
CA GLU A 81 7.65 -26.51 3.05
C GLU A 81 6.35 -25.71 3.15
N HIS A 82 6.48 -24.39 3.28
CA HIS A 82 5.35 -23.48 3.40
C HIS A 82 5.24 -22.64 2.13
N SER A 83 4.01 -22.39 1.69
CA SER A 83 3.71 -21.55 0.55
C SER A 83 2.43 -20.76 0.80
N GLU A 84 2.33 -19.58 0.17
CA GLU A 84 1.11 -18.78 0.27
C GLU A 84 -0.03 -19.45 -0.52
N PRO A 85 -1.28 -19.40 0.01
CA PRO A 85 -2.43 -19.87 -0.72
C PRO A 85 -2.70 -19.01 -1.96
N ILE A 86 -3.07 -19.66 -3.05
CA ILE A 86 -3.54 -18.98 -4.26
C ILE A 86 -4.96 -18.51 -3.99
N ILE A 87 -5.16 -17.19 -4.03
CA ILE A 87 -6.45 -16.56 -3.79
C ILE A 87 -7.11 -16.25 -5.13
N ASN A 88 -8.28 -16.85 -5.35
CA ASN A 88 -9.10 -16.60 -6.53
C ASN A 88 -10.40 -15.88 -6.12
N CYS A 89 -10.62 -14.70 -6.69
CA CYS A 89 -11.91 -14.02 -6.61
C CYS A 89 -12.75 -14.34 -7.85
N LEU A 90 -14.07 -14.36 -7.68
CA LEU A 90 -15.01 -14.47 -8.80
C LEU A 90 -14.81 -13.32 -9.80
N PRO A 91 -15.14 -13.52 -11.09
CA PRO A 91 -15.08 -12.45 -12.07
C PRO A 91 -15.82 -11.19 -11.61
N GLY A 92 -15.15 -10.04 -11.66
CA GLY A 92 -15.69 -8.76 -11.21
C GLY A 92 -15.50 -8.44 -9.72
N TYR A 93 -14.88 -9.32 -8.95
CA TYR A 93 -14.44 -9.05 -7.58
C TYR A 93 -12.94 -8.78 -7.54
N THR A 94 -12.52 -7.92 -6.62
CA THR A 94 -11.11 -7.61 -6.35
C THR A 94 -10.74 -8.02 -4.94
N TYR A 95 -9.58 -8.64 -4.76
CA TYR A 95 -9.10 -9.02 -3.43
C TYR A 95 -8.57 -7.80 -2.68
N THR A 96 -9.15 -7.48 -1.54
CA THR A 96 -8.74 -6.35 -0.68
C THR A 96 -9.08 -6.69 0.77
N ASN A 97 -8.21 -6.36 1.72
CA ASN A 97 -8.42 -6.60 3.16
C ASN A 97 -8.82 -8.05 3.51
N ARG A 98 -8.16 -9.05 2.92
CA ARG A 98 -8.44 -10.48 3.11
C ARG A 98 -9.81 -10.97 2.59
N GLU A 99 -10.53 -10.15 1.82
CA GLU A 99 -11.84 -10.50 1.26
C GLU A 99 -11.93 -10.19 -0.24
N CYS A 100 -12.82 -10.87 -0.94
CA CYS A 100 -13.17 -10.53 -2.32
C CYS A 100 -14.29 -9.49 -2.28
N VAL A 101 -14.00 -8.28 -2.76
CA VAL A 101 -14.95 -7.15 -2.75
C VAL A 101 -15.29 -6.73 -4.17
N ARG A 102 -16.58 -6.53 -4.45
CA ARG A 102 -17.07 -5.85 -5.65
C ARG A 102 -17.78 -4.57 -5.24
N ARG A 103 -17.52 -3.47 -5.94
CA ARG A 103 -18.25 -2.22 -5.77
C ARG A 103 -19.33 -2.10 -6.82
N GLU A 104 -20.56 -1.93 -6.37
CA GLU A 104 -21.69 -1.56 -7.20
C GLU A 104 -21.91 -0.06 -7.12
N LYS A 105 -22.05 0.60 -8.28
CA LYS A 105 -22.24 2.05 -8.37
C LYS A 105 -23.60 2.34 -8.97
N VAL A 106 -24.40 3.14 -8.29
CA VAL A 106 -25.70 3.62 -8.77
C VAL A 106 -25.80 5.14 -8.62
N PRO A 107 -26.55 5.83 -9.49
CA PRO A 107 -26.77 7.26 -9.34
C PRO A 107 -27.55 7.55 -8.05
N PRO A 108 -27.28 8.67 -7.35
CA PRO A 108 -28.02 9.07 -6.17
C PRO A 108 -29.44 9.50 -6.52
N LYS A 109 -30.36 9.36 -5.56
CA LYS A 109 -31.71 9.90 -5.68
C LYS A 109 -31.71 11.38 -5.31
N LEU A 110 -32.26 12.19 -6.21
CA LEU A 110 -32.45 13.62 -6.01
C LEU A 110 -33.82 13.87 -5.37
N TYR A 111 -33.85 14.70 -4.33
CA TYR A 111 -35.09 15.11 -3.70
C TYR A 111 -35.06 16.58 -3.26
N CYS A 112 -36.22 17.21 -3.28
CA CYS A 112 -36.40 18.60 -2.91
C CYS A 112 -36.97 18.73 -1.50
N GLY A 113 -36.63 19.84 -0.82
CA GLY A 113 -37.25 20.20 0.45
C GLY A 113 -38.73 20.53 0.29
N ARG A 114 -39.41 20.76 1.41
CA ARG A 114 -40.81 21.25 1.38
C ARG A 114 -40.87 22.53 0.54
N ASP A 115 -41.93 22.62 -0.26
CA ASP A 115 -42.25 23.75 -1.16
C ASP A 115 -41.43 23.86 -2.46
N TYR A 116 -40.49 22.95 -2.72
CA TYR A 116 -39.75 22.87 -3.98
C TYR A 116 -40.10 21.61 -4.78
N LYS A 117 -40.12 21.72 -6.11
CA LYS A 117 -40.35 20.60 -7.03
C LYS A 117 -39.11 20.36 -7.88
N LEU A 118 -38.76 19.08 -8.07
CA LEU A 118 -37.63 18.70 -8.90
C LEU A 118 -37.98 18.93 -10.37
N GLN A 119 -37.21 19.77 -11.05
CA GLN A 119 -37.29 20.03 -12.48
C GLN A 119 -35.90 19.85 -13.08
N GLY A 120 -35.69 18.73 -13.76
CA GLY A 120 -34.35 18.33 -14.22
C GLY A 120 -33.45 17.97 -13.03
N ASN A 121 -32.34 18.68 -12.87
CA ASN A 121 -31.37 18.50 -11.77
C ASN A 121 -31.48 19.59 -10.70
N GLU A 122 -32.51 20.44 -10.76
CA GLU A 122 -32.67 21.58 -9.86
C GLU A 122 -34.04 21.52 -9.18
N CYS A 123 -34.08 21.99 -7.95
CA CYS A 123 -35.29 22.14 -7.18
C CYS A 123 -35.82 23.56 -7.40
N VAL A 124 -36.98 23.65 -8.03
CA VAL A 124 -37.60 24.92 -8.42
C VAL A 124 -38.85 25.16 -7.60
N THR A 125 -39.02 26.39 -7.15
CA THR A 125 -40.31 26.87 -6.63
C THR A 125 -40.68 28.18 -7.29
N SER A 126 -41.98 28.43 -7.38
CA SER A 126 -42.52 29.64 -7.98
C SER A 126 -43.50 30.27 -7.02
N SER A 127 -43.33 31.56 -6.74
CA SER A 127 -44.25 32.33 -5.92
C SER A 127 -44.84 33.48 -6.72
N ARG A 128 -46.11 33.78 -6.44
CA ARG A 128 -46.79 34.94 -7.02
C ARG A 128 -46.39 36.18 -6.24
N VAL A 129 -45.88 37.17 -6.94
CA VAL A 129 -45.49 38.46 -6.37
C VAL A 129 -46.36 39.56 -6.96
N SER A 130 -46.61 40.61 -6.18
CA SER A 130 -47.38 41.75 -6.66
C SER A 130 -46.53 42.54 -7.65
N GLY A 131 -47.03 42.72 -8.87
CA GLY A 131 -46.46 43.67 -9.82
C GLY A 131 -46.98 45.08 -9.56
N GLU A 132 -46.23 46.07 -10.01
CA GLU A 132 -46.68 47.46 -10.01
C GLU A 132 -47.40 47.76 -11.32
N LEU A 133 -48.55 48.44 -11.21
CA LEU A 133 -49.29 48.91 -12.37
C LEU A 133 -48.68 50.23 -12.82
N PHE A 134 -48.32 50.33 -14.09
CA PHE A 134 -47.82 51.57 -14.67
C PHE A 134 -48.62 51.94 -15.93
N CYS A 135 -48.61 53.22 -16.23
CA CYS A 135 -49.19 53.78 -17.44
C CYS A 135 -48.06 54.19 -18.37
N GLU A 136 -48.07 53.71 -19.61
CA GLU A 136 -47.13 54.15 -20.65
C GLU A 136 -47.40 55.60 -21.08
N SER A 137 -48.64 56.06 -20.90
CA SER A 137 -49.05 57.44 -21.10
C SER A 137 -50.19 57.80 -20.15
N GLY A 138 -50.26 59.05 -19.70
CA GLY A 138 -51.27 59.52 -18.75
C GLY A 138 -50.99 59.13 -17.29
N THR A 139 -52.00 59.31 -16.43
CA THR A 139 -51.88 59.13 -14.97
C THR A 139 -52.73 57.94 -14.50
N LEU A 140 -52.17 57.09 -13.62
CA LEU A 140 -52.90 55.99 -13.02
C LEU A 140 -53.92 56.50 -12.01
N GLN A 141 -55.21 56.29 -12.28
CA GLN A 141 -56.32 56.65 -11.39
C GLN A 141 -57.29 55.46 -11.29
N ASN A 142 -57.63 55.02 -10.07
CA ASN A 142 -58.56 53.91 -9.83
C ASN A 142 -58.27 52.64 -10.65
N LYS A 143 -56.99 52.22 -10.71
CA LYS A 143 -56.51 51.06 -11.50
C LYS A 143 -56.71 51.17 -13.02
N MET A 144 -56.91 52.37 -13.55
CA MET A 144 -57.01 52.65 -14.97
C MET A 144 -56.11 53.82 -15.36
N CYS A 145 -55.55 53.76 -16.57
CA CYS A 145 -54.76 54.87 -17.09
C CYS A 145 -55.70 55.92 -17.67
N SER A 146 -55.61 57.14 -17.14
CA SER A 146 -56.33 58.29 -17.67
C SER A 146 -55.37 59.10 -18.53
N VAL A 147 -55.56 59.02 -19.85
CA VAL A 147 -54.85 59.87 -20.80
C VAL A 147 -55.74 61.07 -21.10
N VAL A 148 -55.26 62.26 -20.79
CA VAL A 148 -55.91 63.51 -21.17
C VAL A 148 -55.19 64.01 -22.41
N THR A 149 -55.91 64.04 -23.53
CA THR A 149 -55.42 64.68 -24.75
C THR A 149 -56.06 66.06 -24.82
N GLU A 150 -55.22 67.09 -24.73
CA GLU A 150 -55.57 68.49 -24.92
C GLU A 150 -55.35 68.85 -26.39
N VAL A 151 -56.37 69.41 -27.01
CA VAL A 151 -56.27 69.94 -28.38
C VAL A 151 -56.77 71.36 -28.38
N ASP A 152 -56.10 72.20 -29.18
CA ASP A 152 -56.47 73.59 -29.34
C ASP A 152 -57.92 73.70 -29.84
N ALA A 153 -58.68 74.60 -29.22
CA ALA A 153 -60.07 74.83 -29.59
C ALA A 153 -60.16 75.43 -31.00
N ILE A 154 -61.03 74.86 -31.83
CA ILE A 154 -61.24 75.36 -33.20
C ILE A 154 -62.23 76.53 -33.13
N ILE A 155 -61.75 77.72 -33.48
CA ILE A 155 -62.58 78.92 -33.57
C ILE A 155 -63.25 78.94 -34.94
N ASN A 156 -64.52 78.56 -35.01
CA ASN A 156 -65.31 78.63 -36.23
C ASN A 156 -66.06 79.97 -36.29
N CYS A 157 -65.68 80.83 -37.23
CA CYS A 157 -66.39 82.09 -37.46
C CYS A 157 -67.61 81.87 -38.38
N PRO A 158 -68.78 82.48 -38.09
CA PRO A 158 -69.98 82.36 -38.92
C PRO A 158 -69.79 82.96 -40.34
N LYS A 159 -70.64 82.55 -41.30
CA LYS A 159 -70.60 83.06 -42.69
C LYS A 159 -70.66 84.59 -42.72
N ASN A 160 -69.75 85.19 -43.50
CA ASN A 160 -69.50 86.62 -43.72
C ASN A 160 -68.61 87.34 -42.68
N SER A 161 -67.77 86.64 -41.93
CA SER A 161 -66.76 87.22 -41.03
C SER A 161 -65.35 86.70 -41.34
N PHE A 162 -64.32 87.47 -40.99
CA PHE A 162 -62.91 87.06 -41.09
C PHE A 162 -62.24 87.07 -39.71
N LEU A 163 -61.36 86.08 -39.47
CA LEU A 163 -60.67 85.90 -38.20
C LEU A 163 -59.54 86.93 -38.06
N ASN A 164 -59.54 87.71 -36.98
CA ASN A 164 -58.45 88.62 -36.64
C ASN A 164 -57.93 88.30 -35.23
N GLY A 165 -56.79 87.60 -35.16
CA GLY A 165 -56.26 87.07 -33.90
C GLY A 165 -57.16 85.97 -33.33
N THR A 166 -57.68 86.16 -32.11
CA THR A 166 -58.62 85.25 -31.42
C THR A 166 -60.08 85.71 -31.53
N VAL A 167 -60.38 86.75 -32.31
CA VAL A 167 -61.71 87.39 -32.36
C VAL A 167 -62.24 87.43 -33.79
N CYS A 168 -63.44 86.88 -34.02
CA CYS A 168 -64.17 87.03 -35.28
C CYS A 168 -64.76 88.44 -35.35
N THR A 169 -64.48 89.22 -36.40
CA THR A 169 -64.95 90.62 -36.49
C THR A 169 -66.01 90.81 -37.59
N THR A 170 -67.22 91.19 -37.15
CA THR A 170 -68.33 91.77 -37.93
C THR A 170 -69.26 92.52 -36.96
N ILE A 171 -69.75 93.71 -37.34
CA ILE A 171 -70.48 94.62 -36.44
C ILE A 171 -71.90 94.09 -36.14
N HIS A 172 -72.03 93.31 -35.06
CA HIS A 172 -73.10 93.29 -34.06
C HIS A 172 -72.74 92.21 -33.00
N ASN A 173 -72.73 92.59 -31.72
CA ASN A 173 -72.18 91.80 -30.60
C ASN A 173 -72.91 90.46 -30.37
N VAL A 174 -72.19 89.35 -30.49
CA VAL A 174 -72.52 88.08 -29.83
C VAL A 174 -71.21 87.39 -29.43
N ASP A 175 -71.21 86.78 -28.24
CA ASP A 175 -70.03 86.09 -27.70
C ASP A 175 -69.63 84.88 -28.58
N PRO A 176 -68.32 84.64 -28.78
CA PRO A 176 -67.85 83.51 -29.58
C PRO A 176 -68.23 82.17 -28.94
N VAL A 177 -68.80 81.26 -29.73
CA VAL A 177 -69.11 79.89 -29.28
C VAL A 177 -67.88 79.01 -29.49
N ILE A 178 -67.27 78.55 -28.40
CA ILE A 178 -66.17 77.59 -28.45
C ILE A 178 -66.78 76.19 -28.60
N GLU A 179 -66.62 75.60 -29.78
CA GLU A 179 -67.09 74.24 -30.06
C GLU A 179 -65.91 73.28 -30.18
N CYS A 180 -65.98 72.18 -29.41
CA CYS A 180 -64.98 71.14 -29.49
C CYS A 180 -65.30 70.14 -30.61
N PRO A 181 -64.29 69.57 -31.27
CA PRO A 181 -64.48 68.49 -32.23
C PRO A 181 -65.26 67.31 -31.64
N PRO A 182 -65.89 66.47 -32.48
CA PRO A 182 -66.62 65.28 -32.01
C PRO A 182 -65.74 64.38 -31.11
N ASN A 183 -66.31 63.95 -29.97
CA ASN A 183 -65.65 63.18 -28.90
C ASN A 183 -64.71 63.96 -27.96
N PHE A 184 -64.69 65.29 -28.02
CA PHE A 184 -64.00 66.17 -27.06
C PHE A 184 -65.02 66.98 -26.26
N MET A 185 -64.69 67.30 -25.00
CA MET A 185 -65.53 68.11 -24.11
C MET A 185 -64.81 69.41 -23.75
N LEU A 186 -65.54 70.52 -23.73
CA LEU A 186 -64.98 71.82 -23.33
C LEU A 186 -64.83 71.89 -21.81
N LYS A 187 -63.61 72.10 -21.32
CA LYS A 187 -63.32 72.31 -19.90
C LYS A 187 -62.33 73.45 -19.75
N ASN A 188 -62.71 74.50 -18.99
CA ASN A 188 -61.88 75.70 -18.76
C ASN A 188 -61.35 76.40 -20.03
N GLY A 189 -62.08 76.31 -21.15
CA GLY A 189 -61.67 76.94 -22.43
C GLY A 189 -60.88 76.03 -23.38
N GLU A 190 -60.54 74.80 -22.96
CA GLU A 190 -59.80 73.83 -23.76
C GLU A 190 -60.64 72.58 -24.06
N CYS A 191 -60.39 71.96 -25.21
CA CYS A 191 -61.08 70.74 -25.62
C CYS A 191 -60.32 69.52 -25.11
N VAL A 192 -60.91 68.81 -24.15
CA VAL A 192 -60.31 67.63 -23.53
C VAL A 192 -61.06 66.35 -23.93
N GLN A 193 -60.30 65.31 -24.27
CA GLN A 193 -60.83 63.97 -24.42
C GLN A 193 -60.21 63.06 -23.35
N LYS A 194 -61.06 62.49 -22.49
CA LYS A 194 -60.65 61.51 -21.48
C LYS A 194 -60.75 60.12 -22.07
N ARG A 195 -59.61 59.52 -22.39
CA ARG A 195 -59.54 58.10 -22.78
C ARG A 195 -59.04 57.27 -21.61
N GLN A 196 -59.65 56.10 -21.49
CA GLN A 196 -59.35 55.13 -20.45
C GLN A 196 -58.68 53.92 -21.10
N GLU A 197 -57.46 53.64 -20.65
CA GLU A 197 -56.65 52.54 -21.16
C GLU A 197 -56.32 51.57 -20.03
N GLN A 198 -56.14 50.30 -20.39
CA GLN A 198 -55.75 49.29 -19.42
C GLN A 198 -54.26 49.49 -19.06
N PRO A 199 -53.93 49.60 -17.76
CA PRO A 199 -52.54 49.72 -17.33
C PRO A 199 -51.77 48.47 -17.67
N LYS A 200 -50.48 48.64 -17.98
CA LYS A 200 -49.59 47.52 -18.20
C LYS A 200 -49.04 47.06 -16.85
N LEU A 201 -48.90 45.74 -16.69
CA LEU A 201 -48.27 45.14 -15.52
C LEU A 201 -46.76 45.14 -15.74
N GLN A 202 -46.00 45.80 -14.85
CA GLN A 202 -44.54 45.73 -14.84
C GLN A 202 -44.08 44.99 -13.59
N CYS A 203 -43.30 43.93 -13.82
CA CYS A 203 -42.63 43.19 -12.76
C CYS A 203 -41.24 43.79 -12.51
N SER A 204 -40.78 43.67 -11.27
CA SER A 204 -39.44 44.07 -10.85
C SER A 204 -38.35 43.23 -11.54
N ASN A 205 -37.12 43.74 -11.57
CA ASN A 205 -35.99 43.06 -12.21
C ASN A 205 -35.81 41.63 -11.69
N GLY A 206 -35.77 40.66 -12.62
CA GLY A 206 -35.62 39.23 -12.32
C GLY A 206 -36.93 38.44 -12.17
N ILE A 207 -38.09 39.09 -12.28
CA ILE A 207 -39.41 38.47 -12.17
C ILE A 207 -40.10 38.50 -13.53
N ILE A 208 -40.63 37.36 -13.99
CA ILE A 208 -41.27 37.24 -15.31
C ILE A 208 -42.79 37.36 -15.22
N THR A 209 -43.41 37.90 -16.28
CA THR A 209 -44.86 37.88 -16.46
C THR A 209 -45.29 36.55 -17.07
N GLN A 210 -46.10 35.77 -16.36
CA GLN A 210 -46.70 34.55 -16.88
C GLN A 210 -48.21 34.58 -16.59
N ASN A 211 -49.03 34.45 -17.64
CA ASN A 211 -50.51 34.50 -17.57
C ASN A 211 -51.06 35.75 -16.85
N GLY A 212 -50.47 36.93 -17.08
CA GLY A 212 -50.94 38.19 -16.47
C GLY A 212 -50.59 38.35 -14.99
N GLN A 213 -49.67 37.55 -14.46
CA GLN A 213 -49.16 37.65 -13.09
C GLN A 213 -47.63 37.68 -13.07
N CYS A 214 -47.06 38.36 -12.08
CA CYS A 214 -45.62 38.36 -11.84
C CYS A 214 -45.24 37.10 -11.05
N ILE A 215 -44.35 36.29 -11.60
CA ILE A 215 -43.87 35.05 -10.99
C ILE A 215 -42.37 35.15 -10.73
N SER A 216 -42.00 34.96 -9.47
CA SER A 216 -40.61 34.83 -9.04
C SER A 216 -40.27 33.35 -8.89
N THR A 217 -39.21 32.90 -9.55
CA THR A 217 -38.71 31.52 -9.51
C THR A 217 -37.40 31.46 -8.73
N THR A 218 -37.31 30.51 -7.79
CA THR A 218 -36.09 30.28 -7.01
C THR A 218 -35.48 28.92 -7.33
N GLU A 219 -34.27 28.99 -7.85
CA GLU A 219 -33.31 27.92 -8.19
C GLU A 219 -32.55 27.36 -6.98
N ILE A 220 -32.75 26.13 -6.48
CA ILE A 220 -31.83 25.53 -5.48
C ILE A 220 -31.36 24.13 -5.88
N LEU A 221 -30.16 23.75 -5.40
CA LEU A 221 -29.65 22.39 -5.62
C LEU A 221 -30.47 21.35 -4.82
N PRO A 222 -30.74 20.18 -5.41
CA PRO A 222 -31.43 19.10 -4.75
C PRO A 222 -30.55 18.46 -3.67
N ASN A 223 -31.21 17.89 -2.66
CA ASN A 223 -30.53 17.00 -1.74
C ASN A 223 -30.29 15.65 -2.40
N VAL A 224 -29.18 15.01 -2.02
CA VAL A 224 -28.75 13.72 -2.53
C VAL A 224 -28.89 12.67 -1.43
N SER A 225 -29.54 11.55 -1.74
CA SER A 225 -29.57 10.39 -0.85
C SER A 225 -29.36 9.08 -1.61
N CYS A 226 -28.82 8.10 -0.89
CA CYS A 226 -28.62 6.75 -1.40
C CYS A 226 -29.70 5.80 -0.88
N GLU A 227 -29.98 4.75 -1.65
CA GLU A 227 -30.84 3.66 -1.19
C GLU A 227 -30.22 2.90 -0.01
N GLU A 228 -31.05 2.14 0.70
CA GLU A 228 -30.60 1.35 1.83
C GLU A 228 -29.47 0.37 1.43
N GLY A 229 -28.39 0.39 2.21
CA GLY A 229 -27.19 -0.41 1.96
C GLY A 229 -26.21 0.18 0.94
N TYR A 230 -26.43 1.41 0.46
CA TYR A 230 -25.44 2.18 -0.32
C TYR A 230 -24.90 3.36 0.49
N THR A 231 -23.65 3.74 0.26
CA THR A 231 -23.01 4.91 0.85
C THR A 231 -22.70 5.95 -0.23
N LEU A 232 -22.92 7.24 0.09
CA LEU A 232 -22.62 8.32 -0.85
C LEU A 232 -21.11 8.58 -0.87
N ASN A 233 -20.50 8.46 -2.04
CA ASN A 233 -19.09 8.75 -2.26
C ASN A 233 -18.93 9.46 -3.62
N ASP A 234 -18.37 10.67 -3.62
CA ASP A 234 -18.18 11.51 -4.81
C ASP A 234 -19.41 11.61 -5.72
N ASN A 235 -20.57 11.92 -5.12
CA ASN A 235 -21.86 12.03 -5.81
C ASN A 235 -22.33 10.74 -6.50
N VAL A 236 -21.80 9.58 -6.09
CA VAL A 236 -22.20 8.25 -6.55
C VAL A 236 -22.53 7.39 -5.33
N CYS A 237 -23.63 6.65 -5.39
CA CYS A 237 -23.96 5.70 -4.34
C CYS A 237 -23.19 4.40 -4.58
N ILE A 238 -22.38 3.99 -3.62
CA ILE A 238 -21.53 2.81 -3.69
C ILE A 238 -22.00 1.78 -2.67
N LYS A 239 -22.19 0.53 -3.12
CA LYS A 239 -22.39 -0.61 -2.24
C LYS A 239 -21.21 -1.57 -2.35
N HIS A 240 -20.65 -1.91 -1.20
CA HIS A 240 -19.61 -2.92 -1.09
C HIS A 240 -20.27 -4.28 -0.94
N ILE A 241 -19.93 -5.20 -1.84
CA ILE A 241 -20.43 -6.57 -1.82
C ILE A 241 -19.23 -7.45 -1.55
N GLU A 242 -19.21 -8.02 -0.35
CA GLU A 242 -18.18 -8.93 0.13
C GLU A 242 -18.57 -10.38 -0.18
N ARG A 243 -17.57 -11.18 -0.51
CA ARG A 243 -17.69 -12.63 -0.69
C ARG A 243 -16.48 -13.31 -0.10
N GLU A 244 -16.71 -14.54 0.38
CA GLU A 244 -15.65 -15.41 0.85
C GLU A 244 -14.64 -15.70 -0.27
N VAL A 245 -13.38 -15.75 0.13
CA VAL A 245 -12.26 -16.01 -0.78
C VAL A 245 -12.11 -17.50 -1.04
N GLN A 246 -11.93 -17.88 -2.30
CA GLN A 246 -11.60 -19.27 -2.63
C GLN A 246 -10.07 -19.47 -2.56
N ARG A 247 -9.63 -20.17 -1.52
CA ARG A 247 -8.21 -20.52 -1.31
C ARG A 247 -7.90 -21.85 -1.97
N HIS A 248 -6.82 -21.90 -2.73
CA HIS A 248 -6.31 -23.13 -3.33
C HIS A 248 -4.82 -23.25 -3.08
N CYS A 249 -4.36 -24.46 -2.79
CA CYS A 249 -2.94 -24.71 -2.62
C CYS A 249 -2.28 -25.11 -3.94
N PRO A 250 -0.98 -24.77 -4.12
CA PRO A 250 -0.16 -25.33 -5.19
C PRO A 250 -0.16 -26.87 -5.16
N LYS A 251 0.24 -27.49 -6.27
CA LYS A 251 0.27 -28.96 -6.36
C LYS A 251 1.07 -29.57 -5.20
N ASN A 252 0.56 -30.66 -4.64
CA ASN A 252 1.12 -31.42 -3.51
C ASN A 252 1.16 -30.70 -2.15
N HIS A 253 0.56 -29.51 -2.05
CA HIS A 253 0.38 -28.80 -0.77
C HIS A 253 -1.06 -28.96 -0.27
N HIS A 254 -1.23 -28.96 1.04
CA HIS A 254 -2.54 -28.92 1.70
C HIS A 254 -2.66 -27.66 2.55
N TYR A 255 -3.88 -27.19 2.73
CA TYR A 255 -4.13 -25.97 3.48
C TYR A 255 -4.10 -26.28 4.99
N ASP A 256 -3.27 -25.55 5.73
CA ASP A 256 -3.25 -25.58 7.19
C ASP A 256 -3.97 -24.36 7.76
N ASN A 257 -5.00 -24.62 8.57
CA ASN A 257 -5.83 -23.56 9.15
C ASN A 257 -5.12 -22.82 10.30
N ASP A 258 -4.16 -23.45 10.98
CA ASP A 258 -3.49 -22.86 12.13
C ASP A 258 -2.42 -21.85 11.71
N SER A 259 -1.64 -22.19 10.67
CA SER A 259 -0.64 -21.28 10.09
C SER A 259 -1.17 -20.35 9.00
N ASP A 260 -2.40 -20.58 8.52
CA ASP A 260 -3.01 -19.85 7.39
C ASP A 260 -2.21 -20.00 6.06
N LEU A 261 -1.45 -21.09 5.93
CA LEU A 261 -0.52 -21.36 4.83
C LEU A 261 -0.76 -22.72 4.17
N CYS A 262 -0.25 -22.86 2.94
CA CYS A 262 -0.21 -24.14 2.24
C CYS A 262 1.07 -24.89 2.59
N VAL A 263 0.93 -26.05 3.24
CA VAL A 263 2.05 -26.85 3.76
C VAL A 263 2.21 -28.15 2.97
N SER A 264 3.45 -28.59 2.79
CA SER A 264 3.76 -29.91 2.25
C SER A 264 4.99 -30.50 2.92
N ASN A 265 5.12 -31.83 2.84
CA ASN A 265 6.27 -32.54 3.40
C ASN A 265 7.08 -33.17 2.28
N SER A 266 8.31 -32.70 2.12
CA SER A 266 9.26 -33.20 1.14
C SER A 266 10.24 -34.16 1.80
N LYS A 267 10.43 -35.34 1.19
CA LYS A 267 11.39 -36.35 1.67
C LYS A 267 12.79 -35.94 1.28
N VAL A 268 13.65 -35.69 2.27
CA VAL A 268 15.05 -35.34 2.08
C VAL A 268 15.94 -36.51 2.50
N ALA A 269 17.02 -36.70 1.74
CA ALA A 269 18.03 -37.71 2.06
C ALA A 269 18.72 -37.37 3.40
N LYS A 270 18.96 -38.41 4.19
CA LYS A 270 19.77 -38.33 5.41
C LYS A 270 21.19 -37.89 5.05
N GLN A 271 21.78 -37.02 5.86
CA GLN A 271 23.21 -36.74 5.72
C GLN A 271 23.97 -37.91 6.33
N VAL A 272 24.80 -38.56 5.51
CA VAL A 272 25.80 -39.49 6.03
C VAL A 272 26.84 -38.64 6.78
N PRO A 273 27.16 -38.94 8.05
CA PRO A 273 28.19 -38.21 8.76
C PRO A 273 29.50 -38.26 7.96
N LYS A 274 30.07 -37.08 7.68
CA LYS A 274 31.32 -36.91 6.89
C LYS A 274 32.58 -37.34 7.63
N CYS A 275 32.48 -38.17 8.64
CA CYS A 275 33.66 -38.54 9.41
C CYS A 275 34.27 -39.80 8.79
N THR A 276 35.55 -39.71 8.48
CA THR A 276 36.36 -40.81 7.95
C THR A 276 36.97 -41.56 9.12
N ASP A 277 36.99 -42.90 9.04
CA ASP A 277 37.74 -43.70 10.00
C ASP A 277 39.22 -43.34 9.87
N GLU A 278 39.72 -42.51 10.79
CA GLU A 278 41.10 -42.03 10.76
C GLU A 278 41.94 -42.81 11.76
N ILE A 279 43.09 -43.27 11.28
CA ILE A 279 44.13 -43.91 12.10
C ILE A 279 45.26 -42.90 12.21
N GLU A 280 45.33 -42.21 13.35
CA GLU A 280 46.49 -41.38 13.67
C GLU A 280 47.61 -42.29 14.16
N MET A 281 48.75 -42.26 13.46
CA MET A 281 49.94 -43.00 13.84
C MET A 281 51.03 -42.02 14.27
N ILE A 282 51.49 -42.15 15.51
CA ILE A 282 52.59 -41.36 16.04
C ILE A 282 53.72 -42.28 16.49
N ASP A 283 54.93 -41.76 16.43
CA ASP A 283 56.09 -42.47 16.96
C ASP A 283 55.96 -42.60 18.49
N PRO A 284 56.28 -43.77 19.06
CA PRO A 284 56.25 -43.98 20.49
C PRO A 284 57.29 -43.09 21.18
N ASP A 285 56.92 -42.57 22.35
CA ASP A 285 57.87 -41.87 23.19
C ASP A 285 58.86 -42.89 23.76
N PHE A 286 60.15 -42.64 23.56
CA PHE A 286 61.22 -43.45 24.10
C PHE A 286 61.74 -42.80 25.38
N LYS A 287 61.59 -43.49 26.51
CA LYS A 287 62.08 -43.00 27.81
C LYS A 287 63.19 -43.90 28.34
N CYS A 288 64.27 -43.25 28.77
CA CYS A 288 65.33 -43.90 29.53
C CYS A 288 65.01 -43.84 31.03
N PRO A 289 65.51 -44.82 31.82
CA PRO A 289 65.55 -44.70 33.28
C PRO A 289 66.25 -43.41 33.71
N LYS A 290 65.93 -42.90 34.90
CA LYS A 290 66.70 -41.79 35.49
C LYS A 290 68.18 -42.20 35.52
N ASP A 291 69.06 -41.29 35.12
CA ASP A 291 70.52 -41.46 35.00
C ASP A 291 71.06 -42.01 33.66
N TYR A 292 70.19 -42.32 32.69
CA TYR A 292 70.60 -42.78 31.35
C TYR A 292 70.21 -41.77 30.25
N LYS A 293 71.07 -41.61 29.23
CA LYS A 293 70.82 -40.78 28.05
C LYS A 293 70.57 -41.65 26.81
N THR A 294 69.77 -41.15 25.86
CA THR A 294 69.47 -41.88 24.63
C THR A 294 70.63 -41.75 23.64
N HIS A 295 71.09 -42.87 23.10
CA HIS A 295 72.11 -42.92 22.05
C HIS A 295 71.57 -43.63 20.79
N ILE A 296 72.05 -43.20 19.62
CA ILE A 296 71.72 -43.82 18.33
C ILE A 296 72.89 -44.71 17.92
N LEU A 297 72.70 -46.02 17.94
CA LEU A 297 73.70 -46.96 17.42
C LEU A 297 73.44 -47.18 15.91
N ALA A 298 74.32 -46.66 15.07
CA ALA A 298 74.37 -47.01 13.66
C ALA A 298 75.05 -48.39 13.54
N ILE A 299 74.26 -49.43 13.28
CA ILE A 299 74.83 -50.75 12.96
C ILE A 299 75.24 -50.70 11.49
N ALA A 300 76.55 -50.64 11.23
CA ALA A 300 77.09 -50.91 9.90
C ALA A 300 76.86 -52.39 9.57
N PHE A 301 75.97 -52.68 8.62
CA PHE A 301 75.85 -54.03 8.08
C PHE A 301 77.10 -54.32 7.25
N LEU A 302 78.00 -55.16 7.76
CA LEU A 302 78.94 -55.91 6.94
C LEU A 302 78.15 -57.04 6.27
N GLU A 303 77.56 -56.76 5.11
CA GLU A 303 77.02 -57.80 4.23
C GLU A 303 78.18 -58.60 3.65
N THR A 304 78.31 -59.85 4.08
CA THR A 304 79.09 -60.86 3.38
C THR A 304 78.25 -61.39 2.22
N PHE A 305 78.39 -60.79 1.04
CA PHE A 305 77.98 -61.44 -0.21
C PHE A 305 78.96 -62.57 -0.51
N LYS A 306 78.46 -63.81 -0.46
CA LYS A 306 79.18 -65.01 -0.89
C LYS A 306 78.54 -65.45 -2.21
N ASP A 307 79.15 -65.05 -3.33
CA ASP A 307 78.89 -65.65 -4.64
C ASP A 307 79.62 -66.99 -4.71
N THR A 308 78.87 -68.09 -4.71
CA THR A 308 79.00 -69.40 -5.40
C THR A 308 78.39 -70.55 -4.61
#